data_AF-A0AAV0F9E9-F1
#
_entry.id   AF-A0AAV0F9E9-F1
#
_cell.length_a   1.000
_cell.length_b   1.000
_cell.length_c   1.000
_cell.angle_alpha   90.00
_cell.angle_beta   90.00
_cell.angle_gamma   90.00
#
_symmetry.space_group_name_H-M   'P 1'
#
loop_
_entity.id
_entity.type
_entity.pdbx_description
1 polymer ?
#
loop_
_entity_poly.entity_id
_entity_poly.type
_entity_poly.pdbx_seq_one_letter_code
_entity_poly.pdbx_strand_id
1 'polypeptide(L)'
;MRENTAKSFVRVWKVMEMCYQVLNQEGKKVTQRELFYKLLCDSQEYFKTQLQVNSTIQDLVALLQCSRYSLGIMASSRGAVSGRLLLQASSSYPPLPPENLFIHFRLNLLMFTDYTMELVL
;
A
#
# COMPACT_ATOMS: atom_id res chain seq x y z
N MET A 1 -10.00 -0.12 -25.39
CA MET A 1 -9.19 -0.62 -24.26
C MET A 1 -9.54 -2.08 -23.97
N ARG A 2 -8.56 -2.98 -23.74
CA ARG A 2 -8.84 -4.37 -23.32
C ARG A 2 -9.43 -4.37 -21.91
N GLU A 3 -10.57 -5.03 -21.68
CA GLU A 3 -11.25 -5.15 -20.37
C GLU A 3 -10.33 -5.53 -19.20
N ASN A 4 -9.30 -6.33 -19.47
CA ASN A 4 -8.31 -6.74 -18.47
C ASN A 4 -7.46 -5.58 -17.94
N THR A 5 -7.26 -4.52 -18.72
CA THR A 5 -6.44 -3.35 -18.33
C THR A 5 -7.18 -2.50 -17.30
N ALA A 6 -8.48 -2.28 -17.51
CA ALA A 6 -9.32 -1.53 -16.57
C ALA A 6 -9.37 -2.21 -15.20
N LYS A 7 -9.54 -3.55 -15.18
CA LYS A 7 -9.53 -4.31 -13.92
C LYS A 7 -8.18 -4.24 -13.18
N SER A 8 -7.05 -4.24 -13.90
CA SER A 8 -5.73 -4.09 -13.28
C SER A 8 -5.53 -2.70 -12.66
N PHE A 9 -5.99 -1.64 -13.33
CA PHE A 9 -5.95 -0.29 -12.79
C PHE A 9 -6.78 -0.15 -11.51
N VAL A 10 -8.02 -0.66 -11.53
CA VAL A 10 -8.91 -0.63 -10.35
C VAL A 10 -8.31 -1.40 -9.18
N ARG A 11 -7.59 -2.50 -9.43
CA ARG A 11 -6.87 -3.22 -8.37
C ARG A 11 -5.79 -2.36 -7.72
N VAL A 12 -4.95 -1.68 -8.51
CA VAL A 12 -3.91 -0.79 -7.97
C VAL A 12 -4.55 0.28 -7.10
N TRP A 13 -5.61 0.91 -7.58
CA TRP A 13 -6.37 1.91 -6.83
C TRP A 13 -6.90 1.36 -5.50
N LYS A 14 -7.56 0.19 -5.52
CA LYS A 14 -8.12 -0.42 -4.30
C LYS A 14 -7.06 -0.79 -3.26
N VAL A 15 -5.90 -1.28 -3.68
CA VAL A 15 -4.78 -1.53 -2.77
C VAL A 15 -4.26 -0.20 -2.19
N MET A 16 -4.14 0.83 -3.02
CA MET A 16 -3.66 2.15 -2.61
C MET A 16 -4.61 2.81 -1.59
N GLU A 17 -5.92 2.78 -1.87
CA GLU A 17 -6.99 3.22 -0.96
C GLU A 17 -6.90 2.50 0.39
N MET A 18 -6.72 1.17 0.38
CA MET A 18 -6.58 0.43 1.63
C MET A 18 -5.30 0.76 2.40
N CYS A 19 -4.16 0.92 1.72
CA CYS A 19 -2.92 1.34 2.37
C CYS A 19 -3.08 2.72 3.02
N TYR A 20 -3.77 3.65 2.35
CA TYR A 20 -4.09 4.96 2.90
C TYR A 20 -4.92 4.87 4.20
N GLN A 21 -5.98 4.06 4.20
CA GLN A 21 -6.79 3.85 5.41
C GLN A 21 -6.00 3.20 6.55
N VAL A 22 -5.06 2.30 6.25
CA VAL A 22 -4.16 1.71 7.26
C VAL A 22 -3.22 2.77 7.84
N LEU A 23 -2.63 3.61 6.99
CA LEU A 23 -1.71 4.68 7.41
C LEU A 23 -2.38 5.76 8.24
N ASN A 24 -3.67 6.04 8.01
CA ASN A 24 -4.45 6.97 8.83
C ASN A 24 -4.77 6.43 10.24
N GLN A 25 -4.58 5.13 10.50
CA GLN A 25 -4.75 4.55 11.83
C GLN A 25 -3.40 4.59 12.57
N GLU A 26 -3.30 5.45 13.60
CA GLU A 26 -2.04 5.65 14.33
C GLU A 26 -1.40 4.34 14.80
N GLY A 27 -0.11 4.18 14.48
CA GLY A 27 0.70 3.03 14.89
C GLY A 27 0.33 1.70 14.24
N LYS A 28 -0.70 1.64 13.39
CA LYS A 28 -1.17 0.39 12.80
C LYS A 28 -0.41 0.06 11.52
N LYS A 29 -0.07 -1.21 11.40
CA LYS A 29 0.48 -1.81 10.18
C LYS A 29 -0.20 -3.16 9.98
N VAL A 30 -0.27 -3.62 8.74
CA VAL A 30 -0.92 -4.88 8.38
C VAL A 30 0.07 -5.83 7.71
N THR A 31 -0.11 -7.11 7.90
CA THR A 31 0.55 -8.14 7.11
C THR A 31 -0.09 -8.24 5.72
N GLN A 32 0.63 -8.82 4.76
CA GLN A 32 0.08 -9.07 3.42
C GLN A 32 -1.18 -9.95 3.43
N ARG A 33 -1.30 -10.87 4.40
CA ARG A 33 -2.49 -11.72 4.55
C ARG A 33 -3.68 -10.96 5.09
N GLU A 34 -3.48 -10.12 6.10
CA GLU A 34 -4.55 -9.25 6.62
C GLU A 34 -5.04 -8.27 5.56
N LEU A 35 -4.13 -7.69 4.78
CA LEU A 35 -4.50 -6.83 3.66
C LEU A 35 -5.33 -7.59 2.61
N PHE A 36 -4.94 -8.83 2.27
CA PHE A 36 -5.72 -9.67 1.38
C PHE A 36 -7.12 -9.93 1.92
N TYR A 37 -7.28 -10.28 3.20
CA TYR A 37 -8.61 -10.52 3.76
C TYR A 37 -9.49 -9.26 3.78
N LYS A 38 -8.91 -8.09 4.07
CA LYS A 38 -9.63 -6.81 3.98
C LYS A 38 -10.15 -6.55 2.56
N LEU A 39 -9.28 -6.68 1.57
CA LEU A 39 -9.63 -6.50 0.15
C LEU A 39 -10.62 -7.56 -0.36
N LEU A 40 -10.53 -8.79 0.16
CA LEU A 40 -11.46 -9.85 -0.18
C LEU A 40 -12.87 -9.55 0.33
N CYS A 41 -13.01 -8.97 1.53
CA CYS A 41 -14.31 -8.57 2.07
C CYS A 41 -14.91 -7.36 1.31
N ASP A 42 -14.09 -6.35 1.03
CA ASP A 42 -14.59 -5.07 0.49
C ASP A 42 -14.64 -5.03 -1.05
N SER A 43 -13.92 -5.93 -1.73
CA SER A 43 -13.66 -5.85 -3.17
C SER A 43 -13.41 -7.23 -3.81
N GLN A 44 -14.21 -8.22 -3.43
CA GLN A 44 -14.11 -9.61 -3.90
C GLN A 44 -14.14 -9.76 -5.44
N GLU A 45 -14.82 -8.86 -6.14
CA GLU A 45 -14.87 -8.87 -7.61
C GLU A 45 -13.48 -8.73 -8.24
N TYR A 46 -12.60 -7.95 -7.60
CA TYR A 46 -11.26 -7.64 -8.10
C TYR A 46 -10.20 -8.58 -7.55
N PHE A 47 -10.35 -9.05 -6.31
CA PHE A 47 -9.38 -9.90 -5.62
C PHE A 47 -9.98 -11.24 -5.23
N LYS A 48 -9.45 -12.31 -5.81
CA LYS A 48 -9.85 -13.70 -5.52
C LYS A 48 -8.72 -14.51 -4.88
N THR A 49 -7.46 -14.07 -5.06
CA THR A 49 -6.29 -14.80 -4.57
C THR A 49 -5.26 -13.88 -3.95
N GLN A 50 -4.49 -14.41 -3.00
CA GLN A 50 -3.35 -13.71 -2.39
C GLN A 50 -2.33 -13.25 -3.45
N LEU A 51 -2.12 -14.04 -4.50
CA LEU A 51 -1.17 -13.72 -5.56
C LEU A 51 -1.53 -12.42 -6.27
N GLN A 52 -2.82 -12.16 -6.50
CA GLN A 52 -3.29 -10.91 -7.12
C GLN A 52 -2.96 -9.70 -6.25
N VAL A 53 -3.19 -9.78 -4.94
CA VAL A 53 -2.84 -8.71 -4.01
C VAL A 53 -1.32 -8.51 -3.98
N ASN A 54 -0.54 -9.59 -3.88
CA ASN A 54 0.92 -9.51 -3.84
C ASN A 54 1.52 -8.87 -5.11
N SER A 55 1.02 -9.24 -6.29
CA SER A 55 1.40 -8.62 -7.58
C SER A 55 1.06 -7.14 -7.59
N THR A 56 -0.17 -6.79 -7.18
CA THR A 56 -0.64 -5.40 -7.16
C THR A 56 0.16 -4.54 -6.17
N ILE A 57 0.59 -5.09 -5.03
CA ILE A 57 1.50 -4.40 -4.10
C ILE A 57 2.85 -4.10 -4.77
N GLN A 58 3.38 -5.03 -5.57
CA GLN A 58 4.64 -4.79 -6.29
C GLN A 58 4.47 -3.69 -7.34
N ASP A 59 3.36 -3.70 -8.08
CA ASP A 59 3.02 -2.65 -9.03
C ASP A 59 2.93 -1.28 -8.33
N LEU A 60 2.27 -1.23 -7.16
CA LEU A 60 2.16 -0.01 -6.36
C LEU A 60 3.51 0.48 -5.82
N VAL A 61 4.37 -0.43 -5.34
CA VAL A 61 5.74 -0.14 -4.89
C VAL A 61 6.57 0.43 -6.04
N ALA A 62 6.47 -0.15 -7.23
CA ALA A 62 7.15 0.33 -8.43
C ALA A 62 6.61 1.69 -8.89
N LEU A 63 5.30 1.91 -8.80
CA LEU A 63 4.66 3.17 -9.17
C LEU A 63 5.05 4.31 -8.22
N LEU A 64 5.00 4.06 -6.92
CA LEU A 64 5.23 5.09 -5.88
C LEU A 64 6.68 5.20 -5.44
N GLN A 65 7.57 4.31 -5.92
CA GLN A 65 8.98 4.27 -5.57
C GLN A 65 9.21 4.24 -4.04
N CYS A 66 8.39 3.48 -3.32
CA CYS A 66 8.46 3.39 -1.86
C CYS A 66 8.42 1.94 -1.36
N SER A 67 8.91 1.70 -0.15
CA SER A 67 8.92 0.35 0.41
C SER A 67 7.51 -0.10 0.83
N ARG A 68 7.26 -1.41 0.86
CA ARG A 68 6.04 -1.97 1.47
C ARG A 68 5.82 -1.49 2.90
N TYR A 69 6.90 -1.33 3.66
CA TYR A 69 6.83 -0.86 5.03
C TYR A 69 6.29 0.57 5.13
N SER A 70 6.70 1.43 4.19
CA SER A 70 6.21 2.81 4.06
C SER A 70 4.72 2.87 3.71
N LEU A 71 4.18 1.85 3.03
CA LEU A 71 2.75 1.68 2.74
C LEU A 71 1.95 1.12 3.94
N GLY A 72 2.57 0.95 5.10
CA GLY A 72 1.93 0.34 6.27
C GLY A 72 1.84 -1.19 6.19
N ILE A 73 2.56 -1.82 5.25
CA ILE A 73 2.58 -3.28 5.07
C ILE A 73 3.84 -3.85 5.73
N MET A 74 3.66 -4.62 6.80
CA MET A 74 4.76 -5.32 7.47
C MET A 74 4.91 -6.76 6.96
N ALA A 75 6.14 -7.28 7.07
CA ALA A 75 6.35 -8.73 7.02
C ALA A 75 5.93 -9.34 8.38
N SER A 76 5.53 -10.61 8.37
CA SER A 76 5.43 -11.36 9.62
C SER A 76 6.82 -11.40 10.27
N SER A 77 6.94 -10.95 11.51
CA SER A 77 8.21 -10.87 12.23
C SER A 77 8.73 -12.28 12.54
N ARG A 78 9.69 -12.74 11.75
CA ARG A 78 10.47 -13.95 12.01
C ARG A 78 11.92 -13.70 11.60
N GLY A 79 12.85 -13.96 12.52
CA GLY A 79 14.28 -13.79 12.29
C GLY A 79 15.03 -13.74 13.62
N ALA A 80 16.15 -14.45 13.71
CA ALA A 80 17.06 -14.37 14.84
C ALA A 80 18.30 -13.57 14.41
N VAL A 81 18.76 -12.67 15.26
CA VAL A 81 20.00 -11.92 15.07
C VAL A 81 20.89 -12.22 16.28
N SER A 82 22.17 -12.55 16.06
CA SER A 82 23.12 -12.91 17.12
C SER A 82 24.49 -12.27 16.87
N GLY A 83 25.23 -11.99 17.94
CA GLY A 83 26.55 -11.34 17.91
C GLY A 83 26.65 -10.15 18.88
N ARG A 84 27.79 -9.45 18.88
CA ARG A 84 27.97 -8.22 19.66
C ARG A 84 27.36 -7.05 18.90
N LEU A 85 26.06 -6.83 19.10
CA LEU A 85 25.28 -5.80 18.42
C LEU A 85 24.64 -4.87 19.44
N LEU A 86 24.65 -3.57 19.15
CA LEU A 86 23.85 -2.58 19.86
C LEU A 86 22.67 -2.21 18.97
N LEU A 87 21.46 -2.66 19.34
CA LEU A 87 20.24 -2.32 18.61
C LEU A 87 19.64 -1.05 19.21
N GLN A 88 19.66 0.03 18.45
CA GLN A 88 18.88 1.22 18.77
C GLN A 88 17.57 1.15 18.00
N ALA A 89 16.51 0.72 18.67
CA ALA A 89 15.17 1.00 18.16
C ALA A 89 14.97 2.52 18.23
N SER A 90 14.65 3.16 17.12
CA SER A 90 14.16 4.54 17.15
C SER A 90 12.81 4.54 17.88
N SER A 91 12.83 4.65 19.21
CA SER A 91 11.63 4.85 20.06
C SER A 91 10.96 6.19 19.79
N SER A 92 11.64 7.07 19.04
CA SER A 92 11.12 8.27 18.44
C SER A 92 10.94 8.02 16.94
N TYR A 93 9.75 7.55 16.56
CA TYR A 93 9.17 8.18 15.38
C TYR A 93 8.79 9.59 15.85
N PRO A 94 9.50 10.68 15.46
CA PRO A 94 8.69 11.83 15.09
C PRO A 94 7.72 11.30 14.03
N PRO A 95 6.44 11.70 14.02
CA PRO A 95 5.63 11.48 12.83
C PRO A 95 6.51 11.96 11.67
N LEU A 96 6.80 11.07 10.71
CA LEU A 96 7.17 11.58 9.40
C LEU A 96 6.07 12.59 9.11
N PRO A 97 6.40 13.90 8.93
CA PRO A 97 5.36 14.88 8.71
C PRO A 97 4.54 14.29 7.56
N PRO A 98 3.23 14.06 7.76
CA PRO A 98 2.39 13.34 6.81
C PRO A 98 2.69 13.87 5.43
N GLU A 99 2.84 15.19 5.32
CA GLU A 99 3.54 15.97 4.30
C GLU A 99 4.43 15.18 3.32
N ASN A 100 5.57 14.54 3.64
CA ASN A 100 6.40 13.99 2.54
C ASN A 100 5.86 12.69 1.91
N LEU A 101 5.22 11.81 2.69
CA LEU A 101 4.56 10.62 2.15
C LEU A 101 3.19 10.98 1.58
N PHE A 102 2.42 11.86 2.24
CA PHE A 102 1.20 12.48 1.73
C PHE A 102 1.44 13.31 0.50
N ILE A 103 2.55 14.02 0.32
CA ILE A 103 2.78 14.86 -0.87
C ILE A 103 2.98 13.91 -2.06
N HIS A 104 3.75 12.83 -1.92
CA HIS A 104 3.84 11.82 -2.97
C HIS A 104 2.55 11.01 -3.18
N PHE A 105 1.84 10.65 -2.10
CA PHE A 105 0.57 9.94 -2.20
C PHE A 105 -0.53 10.83 -2.78
N ARG A 106 -0.63 12.08 -2.33
CA ARG A 106 -1.65 13.08 -2.71
C ARG A 106 -1.36 13.69 -4.07
N LEU A 107 -0.11 13.91 -4.48
CA LEU A 107 0.23 14.30 -5.86
C LEU A 107 -0.13 13.17 -6.83
N ASN A 108 0.21 11.91 -6.52
CA ASN A 108 -0.19 10.79 -7.36
C ASN A 108 -1.70 10.54 -7.32
N LEU A 109 -2.36 10.70 -6.17
CA LEU A 109 -3.82 10.57 -6.04
C LEU A 109 -4.55 11.68 -6.80
N LEU A 110 -4.10 12.94 -6.70
CA LEU A 110 -4.65 14.09 -7.45
C LEU A 110 -4.47 13.90 -8.96
N MET A 111 -3.26 13.53 -9.39
CA MET A 111 -2.98 13.22 -10.80
C MET A 111 -3.88 12.07 -11.28
N PHE A 112 -4.07 11.01 -10.50
CA PHE A 112 -4.96 9.91 -10.88
C PHE A 112 -6.44 10.30 -10.88
N THR A 113 -6.91 11.12 -9.94
CA THR A 113 -8.30 11.59 -9.93
C THR A 113 -8.61 12.50 -11.12
N ASP A 114 -7.66 13.36 -11.51
CA ASP A 114 -7.79 14.23 -12.68
C ASP A 114 -7.79 13.40 -13.98
N TYR A 115 -6.93 12.38 -14.10
CA TYR A 115 -6.95 11.45 -15.24
C TYR A 115 -8.23 10.61 -15.32
N THR A 116 -8.84 10.23 -14.19
CA THR A 116 -10.14 9.52 -14.22
C THR A 116 -11.32 10.43 -14.59
N MET A 117 -11.23 11.74 -14.32
CA MET A 117 -12.23 12.71 -14.76
C MET A 117 -12.13 12.99 -16.26
N GLU A 118 -10.92 13.02 -16.84
CA GLU A 118 -10.72 13.19 -18.29
C GLU A 118 -11.11 11.96 -19.13
N LEU A 119 -11.12 10.75 -18.56
CA LEU A 119 -11.50 9.52 -19.27
C LEU A 119 -13.02 9.23 -19.25
N VAL A 120 -13.81 10.07 -18.59
CA VAL A 120 -15.28 9.94 -18.46
C VAL A 120 -16.03 11.10 -19.15
N LEU A 121 -15.33 12.01 -19.83
CA LEU A 121 -15.88 13.03 -20.72
C LEU A 121 -15.50 12.73 -22.18
#